data_AF-A0A7C9EVF0-F1
#
_entry.id   AF-A0A7C9EVF0-F1
#
_cell.length_a   1.000
_cell.length_b   1.000
_cell.length_c   1.000
_cell.angle_alpha   90.00
_cell.angle_beta   90.00
_cell.angle_gamma   90.00
#
_symmetry.space_group_name_H-M   'P 1'
#
loop_
_entity.id
_entity.type
_entity.pdbx_description
1 polymer ?
#
loop_
_entity_poly.entity_id
_entity_poly.type
_entity_poly.pdbx_seq_one_letter_code
_entity_poly.pdbx_strand_id
1 'polypeptide(L)'
;VAAASMVTPFVPSNGSGRVGKSNPGAWLILRPGGATWVPWGRLEAWSEGSNRVGYRFELFHDSGPATIMGPDGITLAQSTVPARPGGKFSIDVTSGTSPAVSPSSSMDLG
;
A
#
# COMPACT_ATOMS: atom_id res chain seq x y z
N VAL A 1 -3.08 13.47 7.31
CA VAL A 1 -4.18 12.84 6.53
C VAL A 1 -3.61 12.28 5.25
N ALA A 2 -3.99 11.05 4.88
CA ALA A 2 -3.59 10.39 3.63
C ALA A 2 -4.86 10.04 2.83
N ALA A 3 -4.71 9.89 1.51
CA ALA A 3 -5.80 9.44 0.62
C ALA A 3 -5.39 8.14 -0.09
N ALA A 4 -6.37 7.39 -0.58
CA ALA A 4 -6.13 6.18 -1.37
C ALA A 4 -6.99 6.18 -2.62
N SER A 5 -6.40 5.81 -3.76
CA SER A 5 -7.11 5.64 -5.03
C SER A 5 -6.86 4.24 -5.57
N MET A 6 -7.90 3.55 -6.02
CA MET A 6 -7.74 2.24 -6.66
C MET A 6 -7.04 2.41 -8.03
N VAL A 7 -6.05 1.56 -8.30
CA VAL A 7 -5.29 1.54 -9.56
C VAL A 7 -5.37 0.21 -10.28
N THR A 8 -5.59 -0.88 -9.53
CA THR A 8 -5.89 -2.20 -10.09
C THR A 8 -7.14 -2.75 -9.40
N PRO A 9 -8.22 -3.03 -10.14
CA PRO A 9 -9.42 -3.62 -9.53
C PRO A 9 -9.16 -5.05 -9.06
N PHE A 10 -9.97 -5.50 -8.10
CA PHE A 10 -9.95 -6.88 -7.61
C PHE A 10 -10.65 -7.81 -8.60
N VAL A 11 -9.93 -8.23 -9.64
CA VAL A 11 -10.46 -9.10 -10.69
C VAL A 11 -10.13 -10.57 -10.37
N PRO A 12 -11.13 -11.44 -10.15
CA PRO A 12 -10.90 -12.85 -9.95
C PRO A 12 -10.18 -13.52 -11.13
N SER A 13 -9.31 -14.48 -10.84
CA SER A 13 -8.79 -15.36 -11.88
C SER A 13 -9.91 -16.25 -12.43
N ASN A 14 -9.84 -16.56 -13.73
CA ASN A 14 -10.83 -17.40 -14.38
C ASN A 14 -10.90 -18.78 -13.65
N GLY A 15 -12.11 -19.23 -13.35
CA GLY A 15 -12.36 -20.52 -12.69
C GLY A 15 -12.14 -20.58 -11.17
N SER A 16 -11.54 -19.57 -10.51
CA SER A 16 -11.28 -19.63 -9.05
C SER A 16 -12.19 -18.72 -8.21
N GLY A 17 -12.72 -17.64 -8.81
CA GLY A 17 -13.45 -16.61 -8.06
C GLY A 17 -12.59 -15.82 -7.08
N ARG A 18 -11.25 -15.93 -7.17
CA ARG A 18 -10.28 -15.33 -6.25
C ARG A 18 -9.29 -14.43 -6.98
N VAL A 19 -8.91 -13.33 -6.35
CA VAL A 19 -7.83 -12.45 -6.83
C VAL A 19 -6.49 -13.11 -6.52
N GLY A 20 -5.75 -13.49 -7.55
CA GLY A 20 -4.47 -14.19 -7.38
C GLY A 20 -3.30 -13.24 -7.20
N LYS A 21 -2.18 -13.75 -6.65
CA LYS A 21 -0.94 -12.97 -6.49
C LYS A 21 -0.34 -12.47 -7.81
N SER A 22 -0.64 -13.15 -8.93
CA SER A 22 -0.18 -12.74 -10.27
C SER A 22 -0.93 -11.53 -10.83
N ASN A 23 -2.12 -11.21 -10.30
CA ASN A 23 -2.90 -10.03 -10.66
C ASN A 23 -3.60 -9.49 -9.40
N PRO A 24 -2.83 -8.92 -8.45
CA PRO A 24 -3.39 -8.43 -7.20
C PRO A 24 -4.24 -7.17 -7.45
N GLY A 25 -5.26 -6.97 -6.62
CA GLY A 25 -5.91 -5.66 -6.57
C GLY A 25 -4.99 -4.68 -5.86
N ALA A 26 -5.02 -3.42 -6.26
CA ALA A 26 -4.05 -2.43 -5.79
C ALA A 26 -4.65 -1.04 -5.58
N TRP A 27 -4.17 -0.39 -4.53
CA TRP A 27 -4.41 1.02 -4.24
C TRP A 27 -3.11 1.81 -4.31
N LEU A 28 -3.18 3.00 -4.88
CA LEU A 28 -2.18 4.04 -4.75
C LEU A 28 -2.46 4.83 -3.47
N ILE A 29 -1.49 4.86 -2.57
CA ILE A 29 -1.54 5.68 -1.36
C ILE A 29 -0.94 7.04 -1.67
N LEU A 30 -1.68 8.08 -1.35
CA LEU A 30 -1.34 9.47 -1.63
C LEU A 30 -1.09 10.21 -0.32
N ARG A 31 -0.07 11.08 -0.33
CA ARG A 31 0.19 12.03 0.76
C ARG A 31 0.05 13.47 0.26
N PRO A 32 -0.24 14.44 1.14
CA PRO A 32 -0.18 15.85 0.77
C PRO A 32 1.25 16.24 0.34
N GLY A 33 1.37 16.97 -0.77
CA GLY A 33 2.62 17.56 -1.24
C GLY A 33 2.36 18.98 -1.75
N GLY A 34 2.69 19.99 -0.94
CA GLY A 34 2.36 21.39 -1.25
C GLY A 34 0.85 21.59 -1.44
N ALA A 35 0.45 22.00 -2.65
CA ALA A 35 -0.95 22.22 -3.03
C ALA A 35 -1.60 21.02 -3.77
N THR A 36 -0.94 19.86 -3.82
CA THR A 36 -1.43 18.68 -4.55
C THR A 36 -1.31 17.38 -3.73
N TRP A 37 -1.88 16.30 -4.24
CA TRP A 37 -1.68 14.94 -3.74
C TRP A 37 -0.56 14.26 -4.52
N VAL A 38 0.46 13.80 -3.81
CA VAL A 38 1.61 13.11 -4.41
C VAL A 38 1.57 11.61 -4.07
N PRO A 39 1.95 10.73 -5.00
CA PRO A 39 2.03 9.31 -4.75
C PRO A 39 3.09 9.02 -3.67
N TRP A 40 2.69 8.26 -2.65
CA TRP A 40 3.56 7.84 -1.55
C TRP A 40 3.97 6.38 -1.69
N GLY A 41 3.05 5.53 -2.14
CA GLY A 41 3.34 4.11 -2.32
C GLY A 41 2.16 3.35 -2.90
N ARG A 42 2.32 2.05 -3.07
CA ARG A 42 1.30 1.12 -3.58
C ARG A 42 1.04 0.03 -2.57
N LEU A 43 -0.24 -0.18 -2.25
CA LEU A 43 -0.70 -1.31 -1.45
C LEU A 43 -1.42 -2.30 -2.36
N GLU A 44 -0.88 -3.49 -2.47
CA GLU A 44 -1.49 -4.62 -3.17
C GLU A 44 -2.11 -5.61 -2.18
N ALA A 45 -3.18 -6.26 -2.62
CA ALA A 45 -3.81 -7.36 -1.89
C ALA A 45 -4.28 -8.47 -2.84
N TRP A 46 -4.13 -9.71 -2.38
CA TRP A 46 -4.58 -10.91 -3.09
C TRP A 46 -5.07 -11.98 -2.11
N SER A 47 -5.81 -12.96 -2.61
CA SER A 47 -6.21 -14.15 -1.85
C SER A 47 -5.08 -15.16 -1.84
N GLU A 48 -4.70 -15.62 -0.65
CA GLU A 48 -3.79 -16.76 -0.42
C GLU A 48 -4.60 -18.06 -0.20
N GLY A 49 -5.73 -18.19 -0.92
CA GLY A 49 -6.67 -19.30 -0.74
C GLY A 49 -7.79 -18.98 0.26
N SER A 50 -8.26 -20.00 0.98
CA SER A 50 -9.61 -20.02 1.59
C SER A 50 -9.84 -19.00 2.70
N ASN A 51 -8.84 -18.62 3.49
CA ASN A 51 -9.05 -17.71 4.64
C ASN A 51 -7.86 -16.78 4.96
N ARG A 52 -7.02 -16.47 3.96
CA ARG A 52 -5.89 -15.56 4.13
C ARG A 52 -5.85 -14.54 3.00
N VAL A 53 -5.47 -13.32 3.34
CA VAL A 53 -5.21 -12.23 2.41
C VAL A 53 -3.72 -11.94 2.45
N GLY A 54 -3.06 -12.09 1.32
CA GLY A 54 -1.70 -11.59 1.13
C GLY A 54 -1.73 -10.09 0.84
N TYR A 55 -0.72 -9.38 1.32
CA TYR A 55 -0.55 -7.97 1.02
C TYR A 55 0.92 -7.64 0.76
N ARG A 56 1.14 -6.61 -0.05
CA ARG A 56 2.46 -6.03 -0.30
C ARG A 56 2.33 -4.51 -0.31
N PHE A 57 3.19 -3.84 0.43
CA PHE A 57 3.33 -2.39 0.39
C PHE A 57 4.69 -2.00 -0.18
N GLU A 58 4.66 -1.17 -1.22
CA GLU A 58 5.82 -0.59 -1.86
C GLU A 58 5.83 0.92 -1.61
N LEU A 59 6.94 1.45 -1.09
CA LEU A 59 7.18 2.88 -0.92
C LEU A 59 7.86 3.43 -2.16
N PHE A 60 7.34 4.52 -2.72
CA PHE A 60 7.97 5.18 -3.87
C PHE A 60 9.05 6.15 -3.42
N HIS A 61 10.14 6.23 -4.19
CA HIS A 61 11.18 7.23 -3.97
C HIS A 61 10.70 8.63 -4.36
N ASP A 62 11.10 9.65 -3.60
CA ASP A 62 10.86 11.07 -3.92
C ASP A 62 11.66 11.56 -5.15
N SER A 63 12.52 10.71 -5.73
CA SER A 63 13.41 11.08 -6.82
C SER A 63 12.75 10.93 -8.20
N GLY A 64 11.97 11.94 -8.59
CA GLY A 64 11.73 12.28 -10.00
C GLY A 64 10.47 11.68 -10.65
N PRO A 65 10.12 12.17 -11.85
CA PRO A 65 8.83 11.91 -12.49
C PRO A 65 8.65 10.42 -12.73
N ALA A 66 7.46 9.92 -12.39
CA ALA A 66 7.04 8.55 -12.66
C ALA A 66 7.41 8.18 -14.09
N THR A 67 8.37 7.26 -14.22
CA THR A 67 8.72 6.71 -15.53
C THR A 67 7.49 5.99 -16.09
N ILE A 68 7.50 5.73 -17.40
CA ILE A 68 6.40 5.11 -18.16
C ILE A 68 6.02 3.71 -17.60
N MET A 69 6.83 3.13 -16.72
CA MET A 69 6.60 1.85 -16.03
C MET A 69 5.98 2.00 -14.61
N GLY A 70 5.69 3.22 -14.17
CA GLY A 70 5.34 3.54 -12.78
C GLY A 70 6.58 3.77 -11.91
N PRO A 71 6.43 4.38 -10.73
CA PRO A 71 7.55 4.60 -9.82
C PRO A 71 8.13 3.27 -9.31
N ASP A 72 9.45 3.10 -9.44
CA ASP A 72 10.20 2.00 -8.82
C ASP A 72 10.09 2.12 -7.30
N GLY A 73 9.29 1.23 -6.70
CA GLY A 73 9.03 1.22 -5.26
C GLY A 73 9.88 0.20 -4.51
N ILE A 74 10.33 0.57 -3.31
CA ILE A 74 10.94 -0.39 -2.37
C ILE A 74 9.83 -1.14 -1.63
N THR A 75 9.84 -2.47 -1.67
CA THR A 75 8.94 -3.28 -0.84
C THR A 75 9.35 -3.12 0.63
N LEU A 76 8.51 -2.43 1.42
CA LEU A 76 8.74 -2.27 2.86
C LEU A 76 8.05 -3.36 3.68
N ALA A 77 6.93 -3.88 3.19
CA ALA A 77 6.18 -4.91 3.89
C ALA A 77 5.56 -5.87 2.88
N GLN A 78 5.70 -7.17 3.13
CA GLN A 78 4.95 -8.21 2.44
C GLN A 78 4.66 -9.33 3.42
N SER A 79 3.38 -9.66 3.64
CA SER A 79 2.98 -10.72 4.55
C SER A 79 1.55 -11.18 4.25
N THR A 80 0.97 -11.96 5.15
CA THR A 80 -0.40 -12.46 5.07
C THR A 80 -1.14 -12.23 6.38
N VAL A 81 -2.43 -11.90 6.30
CA VAL A 81 -3.33 -11.79 7.45
C VAL A 81 -4.53 -12.73 7.28
N PRO A 82 -5.18 -13.17 8.37
CA PRO A 82 -6.46 -13.85 8.28
C PRO A 82 -7.49 -12.99 7.53
N ALA A 83 -8.28 -13.57 6.63
CA ALA A 83 -9.36 -12.83 5.96
C ALA A 83 -10.49 -12.46 6.92
N ARG A 84 -10.68 -13.30 7.96
CA ARG A 84 -11.56 -13.05 9.11
C ARG A 84 -10.84 -13.48 10.38
N PRO A 85 -10.72 -12.61 11.40
CA PRO A 85 -11.35 -11.29 11.53
C PRO A 85 -10.68 -10.16 10.71
N GLY A 86 -9.59 -10.44 10.00
CA GLY A 86 -8.75 -9.43 9.37
C GLY A 86 -7.39 -9.36 10.07
N GLY A 87 -6.69 -8.24 9.90
CA GLY A 87 -5.45 -7.97 10.60
C GLY A 87 -5.09 -6.49 10.59
N LYS A 88 -4.06 -6.14 11.34
CA LYS A 88 -3.43 -4.83 11.34
C LYS A 88 -1.99 -5.02 10.86
N PHE A 89 -1.55 -4.14 9.98
CA PHE A 89 -0.14 -3.99 9.67
C PHE A 89 0.25 -2.53 9.93
N SER A 90 1.49 -2.31 10.34
CA SER A 90 2.06 -0.97 10.54
C SER A 90 3.31 -0.89 9.68
N ILE A 91 3.51 0.24 9.02
CA ILE A 91 4.71 0.51 8.24
C ILE A 91 5.51 1.53 9.02
N ASP A 92 6.68 1.13 9.49
CA ASP A 92 7.63 2.03 10.12
C ASP A 92 8.70 2.40 9.09
N VAL A 93 8.71 3.68 8.69
CA VAL A 93 9.68 4.24 7.74
C VAL A 93 10.88 4.84 8.48
N THR A 94 10.96 4.72 9.82
CA THR A 94 12.09 5.25 10.60
C THR A 94 13.28 4.28 10.68
N SER A 95 13.05 3.00 10.38
CA SER A 95 14.06 1.94 10.40
C SER A 95 14.81 1.76 9.06
N GLY A 96 14.39 2.47 8.01
CA GLY A 96 15.13 2.68 6.76
C GLY A 96 15.30 4.18 6.52
N THR A 97 16.48 4.61 6.06
CA THR A 97 16.89 6.00 5.82
C THR A 97 15.74 7.01 5.67
N SER A 98 15.60 7.89 6.66
CA SER A 98 14.56 8.89 6.80
C SER A 98 14.31 9.74 5.54
N PRO A 99 13.04 9.88 5.09
CA PRO A 99 12.58 11.11 4.50
C PRO A 99 11.90 11.94 5.60
N ALA A 100 12.51 13.07 5.92
CA ALA A 100 12.15 13.95 7.03
C ALA A 100 10.82 14.69 6.80
N VAL A 101 9.65 14.06 6.96
CA VAL A 101 8.41 14.78 7.32
C VAL A 101 7.43 13.84 8.04
N SER A 102 7.48 13.82 9.38
CA SER A 102 6.41 13.20 10.20
C SER A 102 5.60 14.31 10.86
N PRO A 103 4.32 14.54 10.51
CA PRO A 103 3.43 15.28 11.39
C PRO A 103 2.94 14.32 12.48
N SER A 104 3.52 14.43 13.67
CA SER A 104 2.98 13.76 14.87
C SER A 104 1.69 14.47 15.28
N SER A 105 0.53 13.85 15.05
CA SER A 105 -0.71 14.26 15.71
C SER A 105 -1.00 13.30 16.86
N SER A 106 -0.65 13.71 18.08
CA SER A 106 -1.20 13.17 19.32
C SER A 106 -2.43 14.00 19.65
N MET A 107 -3.62 13.39 19.69
CA MET A 107 -4.78 14.00 20.32
C MET A 107 -5.09 13.20 21.57
N ASP A 108 -4.79 13.82 22.71
CA ASP A 108 -5.20 13.40 24.04
C ASP A 108 -6.48 14.17 24.36
N LEU A 109 -7.57 13.47 24.67
CA LEU A 109 -8.82 14.10 25.11
C LEU A 109 -9.04 13.71 26.57
N GLY A 110 -8.64 14.62 27.46
CA GLY A 110 -9.12 14.70 28.84
C GLY A 110 -10.50 15.33 28.92
#